data_AF-A0A7Y9W6F8-F1
#
_entry.id   AF-A0A7Y9W6F8-F1
#
_cell.length_a   1.000
_cell.length_b   1.000
_cell.length_c   1.000
_cell.angle_alpha   90.00
_cell.angle_beta   90.00
_cell.angle_gamma   90.00
#
_symmetry.space_group_name_H-M   'P 1'
#
loop_
_entity.id
_entity.type
_entity.pdbx_description
1 polymer ?
#
loop_
_entity_poly.entity_id
_entity_poly.type
_entity_poly.pdbx_seq_one_letter_code
_entity_poly.pdbx_strand_id
1 'polypeptide(L)'
;MIAAAFSRVADRLLAADPGLVRLHNALRVALACLLTGVASIAWTVSYHQPITLAAPGILFAMVAPLFVRDARRSAWFGTLFYLYLCSCACFAAASVLSRYPLAGDAGFLVVMFVGMLCQACGPRALGCAMLGVVCFYLGLYLHPSMQHLVMSLLLSALGPVMVTLVGRVLVPTRVTASFRLAVHTVTLRAARLLHAPGAANLSSLNEAALSLEEQLALLNPPDAETVRERIVEVEVAAGQHAFAAGAGFGWHAGERGGIAARDWAA
;
A
#
# COMPACT_ATOMS: atom_id res chain seq x y z
N MET A 1 -6.23 8.19 30.85
CA MET A 1 -6.81 6.96 30.25
C MET A 1 -6.60 6.85 28.74
N ILE A 2 -6.87 7.89 27.93
CA ILE A 2 -6.70 7.86 26.46
C ILE A 2 -5.25 7.55 26.03
N ALA A 3 -4.25 8.14 26.70
CA ALA A 3 -2.83 7.91 26.39
C ALA A 3 -2.38 6.44 26.58
N ALA A 4 -2.94 5.73 27.57
CA ALA A 4 -2.60 4.33 27.85
C ALA A 4 -3.37 3.33 26.96
N ALA A 5 -4.48 3.76 26.35
CA ALA A 5 -5.15 3.01 25.29
C ALA A 5 -4.41 3.24 23.95
N PHE A 6 -3.97 4.48 23.69
CA PHE A 6 -3.18 4.83 22.52
C PHE A 6 -1.83 4.12 22.50
N SER A 7 -1.13 3.99 23.64
CA SER A 7 0.13 3.25 23.71
C SER A 7 -0.05 1.76 23.42
N ARG A 8 -1.10 1.13 23.95
CA ARG A 8 -1.41 -0.29 23.68
C ARG A 8 -1.83 -0.54 22.24
N VAL A 9 -2.58 0.38 21.65
CA VAL A 9 -2.95 0.32 20.23
C VAL A 9 -1.73 0.58 19.35
N ALA A 10 -0.86 1.52 19.72
CA ALA A 10 0.40 1.80 19.05
C ALA A 10 1.37 0.61 19.12
N ASP A 11 1.49 -0.06 20.27
CA ASP A 11 2.31 -1.27 20.42
C ASP A 11 1.76 -2.44 19.57
N ARG A 12 0.43 -2.60 19.52
CA ARG A 12 -0.21 -3.58 18.62
C ARG A 12 -0.04 -3.23 17.14
N LEU A 13 -0.12 -1.95 16.79
CA LEU A 13 0.10 -1.44 15.43
C LEU A 13 1.55 -1.59 15.00
N LEU A 14 2.51 -1.33 15.89
CA LEU A 14 3.94 -1.53 15.65
C LEU A 14 4.30 -3.01 15.56
N ALA A 15 3.58 -3.87 16.29
CA ALA A 15 3.70 -5.33 16.16
C ALA A 15 3.12 -5.85 14.84
N ALA A 16 2.02 -5.26 14.34
CA ALA A 16 1.37 -5.66 13.10
C ALA A 16 2.01 -5.05 11.83
N ASP A 17 2.53 -3.83 11.91
CA ASP A 17 3.12 -3.08 10.80
C ASP A 17 4.41 -2.37 11.26
N PRO A 18 5.58 -3.01 11.10
CA PRO A 18 6.84 -2.51 11.65
C PRO A 18 7.23 -1.12 11.14
N GLY A 19 6.74 -0.67 9.98
CA GLY A 19 7.11 0.64 9.41
C GLY A 19 6.02 1.73 9.46
N LEU A 20 4.86 1.48 10.06
CA LEU A 20 3.65 2.34 9.95
C LEU A 20 3.28 2.69 8.48
N VAL A 21 3.84 2.00 7.49
CA VAL A 21 3.72 2.31 6.07
C VAL A 21 2.29 2.06 5.60
N ARG A 22 1.70 0.92 6.00
CA ARG A 22 0.30 0.60 5.70
C ARG A 22 -0.66 1.57 6.37
N LEU A 23 -0.42 1.94 7.64
CA LEU A 23 -1.24 2.93 8.36
C LEU A 23 -1.19 4.31 7.69
N HIS A 24 0.00 4.77 7.29
CA HIS A 24 0.16 6.03 6.55
C HIS A 24 -0.56 6.00 5.21
N ASN A 25 -0.48 4.88 4.49
CA ASN A 25 -1.17 4.72 3.22
C ASN A 25 -2.70 4.71 3.41
N ALA A 26 -3.20 3.97 4.41
CA ALA A 26 -4.61 3.93 4.78
C ALA A 26 -5.12 5.32 5.20
N LEU A 27 -4.36 6.04 6.03
CA LEU A 27 -4.70 7.40 6.45
C LEU A 27 -4.75 8.36 5.26
N ARG A 28 -3.80 8.25 4.31
CA ARG A 28 -3.78 9.05 3.10
C ARG A 28 -5.01 8.79 2.23
N VAL A 29 -5.36 7.52 2.00
CA VAL A 29 -6.58 7.14 1.27
C VAL A 29 -7.82 7.67 1.98
N ALA A 30 -7.90 7.49 3.31
CA ALA A 30 -9.04 7.95 4.11
C ALA A 30 -9.21 9.48 4.04
N LEU A 31 -8.13 10.23 4.23
CA LEU A 31 -8.15 11.69 4.17
C LEU A 31 -8.43 12.21 2.76
N ALA A 32 -7.86 11.60 1.72
CA ALA A 32 -8.13 11.97 0.33
C ALA A 32 -9.60 11.72 -0.03
N CYS A 33 -10.13 10.56 0.34
CA CYS A 33 -11.54 10.21 0.12
C CYS A 33 -12.47 11.14 0.90
N LEU A 34 -12.17 11.40 2.17
CA LEU A 34 -12.99 12.27 3.03
C LEU A 34 -13.00 13.71 2.54
N LEU A 35 -11.84 14.29 2.20
CA LEU A 35 -11.77 15.65 1.67
C LEU A 35 -12.45 15.78 0.31
N THR A 36 -12.27 14.79 -0.58
CA THR A 36 -12.95 14.77 -1.88
C THR A 36 -14.46 14.66 -1.69
N GLY A 37 -14.92 13.77 -0.81
CA GLY A 37 -16.33 13.59 -0.48
C GLY A 37 -16.94 14.85 0.10
N VAL A 38 -16.34 15.43 1.14
CA VAL A 38 -16.84 16.66 1.77
C VAL A 38 -16.88 17.82 0.78
N ALA A 39 -15.83 18.05 0.00
CA ALA A 39 -15.79 19.13 -0.98
C ALA A 39 -16.84 18.94 -2.08
N SER A 40 -16.96 17.71 -2.61
CA SER A 40 -17.90 17.41 -3.69
C SER A 40 -19.35 17.47 -3.19
N ILE A 41 -19.63 16.92 -2.00
CA ILE A 41 -20.96 16.95 -1.39
C ILE A 41 -21.35 18.40 -1.07
N ALA A 42 -20.47 19.18 -0.43
CA ALA A 42 -20.72 20.58 -0.13
C ALA A 42 -21.07 21.36 -1.41
N TRP A 43 -20.32 21.16 -2.49
CA TRP A 43 -20.63 21.76 -3.79
C TRP A 43 -22.00 21.33 -4.33
N THR A 44 -22.30 20.03 -4.33
CA THR A 44 -23.60 19.53 -4.83
C THR A 44 -24.78 20.05 -4.01
N VAL A 45 -24.64 20.16 -2.69
CA VAL A 45 -25.67 20.69 -1.79
C VAL A 45 -25.89 22.18 -2.04
N SER A 46 -24.82 22.97 -2.20
CA SER A 46 -24.93 24.41 -2.48
C SER A 46 -25.60 24.71 -3.82
N TYR A 47 -25.48 23.83 -4.82
CA TYR A 47 -26.05 24.00 -6.15
C TYR A 47 -27.32 23.17 -6.40
N HIS A 48 -27.87 22.52 -5.35
CA HIS A 48 -29.04 21.62 -5.42
C HIS A 48 -28.92 20.55 -6.52
N GLN A 49 -27.71 20.06 -6.76
CA GLN A 49 -27.42 19.04 -7.76
C GLN A 49 -27.45 17.63 -7.15
N PRO A 50 -27.69 16.57 -7.95
CA PRO A 50 -27.70 15.21 -7.44
C PRO A 50 -26.31 14.79 -6.94
N ILE A 51 -26.28 14.17 -5.76
CA ILE A 51 -25.06 13.69 -5.08
C ILE A 51 -24.31 12.66 -5.94
N THR A 52 -25.02 11.98 -6.84
CA THR A 52 -24.44 11.00 -7.78
C THR A 52 -23.36 11.59 -8.69
N LEU A 53 -23.35 12.92 -8.92
CA LEU A 53 -22.29 13.59 -9.69
C LEU A 53 -20.92 13.50 -9.01
N ALA A 54 -20.87 13.35 -7.69
CA ALA A 54 -19.63 13.27 -6.91
C ALA A 54 -19.00 11.87 -6.95
N ALA A 55 -19.77 10.84 -7.30
CA ALA A 55 -19.34 9.44 -7.27
C ALA A 55 -18.02 9.17 -8.03
N PRO A 56 -17.81 9.61 -9.28
CA PRO A 56 -16.56 9.32 -10.00
C PRO A 56 -15.34 9.96 -9.33
N GLY A 57 -15.47 11.18 -8.79
CA GLY A 57 -14.39 11.86 -8.07
C GLY A 57 -14.01 11.15 -6.76
N ILE A 58 -15.00 10.72 -5.99
CA ILE A 58 -14.80 10.01 -4.73
C ILE A 58 -14.17 8.63 -4.96
N LEU A 59 -14.66 7.87 -5.95
CA LEU A 59 -14.07 6.58 -6.31
C LEU A 59 -12.63 6.73 -6.80
N PHE A 60 -12.36 7.77 -7.59
CA PHE A 60 -11.00 8.08 -8.00
C PHE A 60 -10.10 8.35 -6.78
N ALA A 61 -10.54 9.19 -5.85
CA ALA A 61 -9.79 9.52 -4.64
C ALA A 61 -9.57 8.32 -3.70
N MET A 62 -10.48 7.35 -3.73
CA MET A 62 -10.36 6.10 -2.98
C MET A 62 -9.31 5.16 -3.60
N VAL A 63 -9.32 4.99 -4.92
CA VAL A 63 -8.52 3.96 -5.60
C VAL A 63 -7.13 4.48 -5.99
N ALA A 64 -7.02 5.71 -6.48
CA ALA A 64 -5.78 6.25 -7.01
C ALA A 64 -4.58 6.21 -6.04
N PRO A 65 -4.71 6.60 -4.74
CA PRO A 65 -3.56 6.62 -3.84
C PRO A 65 -2.94 5.23 -3.58
N LEU A 66 -3.68 4.13 -3.80
CA LEU A 66 -3.19 2.77 -3.62
C LEU A 66 -2.16 2.35 -4.68
N PHE A 67 -2.29 2.92 -5.89
CA PHE A 67 -1.50 2.56 -7.06
C PHE A 67 -0.41 3.58 -7.39
N VAL A 68 -0.53 4.82 -6.90
CA VAL A 68 0.50 5.85 -7.11
C VAL A 68 1.64 5.68 -6.10
N ARG A 69 2.68 4.93 -6.50
CA ARG A 69 3.84 4.58 -5.67
C ARG A 69 5.17 5.23 -6.11
N ASP A 70 5.13 6.12 -7.08
CA ASP A 70 6.36 6.67 -7.68
C ASP A 70 7.14 7.58 -6.72
N ALA A 71 8.43 7.30 -6.56
CA ALA A 71 9.35 8.12 -5.75
C ALA A 71 9.64 9.48 -6.40
N ARG A 72 9.71 9.54 -7.74
CA ARG A 72 10.01 10.76 -8.49
C ARG A 72 8.76 11.61 -8.71
N ARG A 73 8.86 12.91 -8.41
CA ARG A 73 7.74 13.86 -8.45
C ARG A 73 7.05 13.96 -9.82
N SER A 74 7.82 13.93 -10.91
CA SER A 74 7.30 13.99 -12.28
C SER A 74 6.57 12.70 -12.67
N ALA A 75 7.14 11.54 -12.33
CA ALA A 75 6.53 10.24 -12.58
C ALA A 75 5.20 10.10 -11.80
N TRP A 76 5.18 10.56 -10.55
CA TRP A 76 3.99 10.57 -9.70
C TRP A 76 2.81 11.33 -10.34
N PHE A 77 3.07 12.53 -10.86
CA PHE A 77 2.04 13.32 -11.56
C PHE A 77 1.63 12.67 -12.88
N GLY A 78 2.58 12.12 -13.64
CA GLY A 78 2.28 11.39 -14.86
C GLY A 78 1.35 10.22 -14.59
N THR A 79 1.65 9.38 -13.60
CA THR A 79 0.82 8.25 -13.20
C THR A 79 -0.57 8.69 -12.77
N LEU A 80 -0.68 9.70 -11.92
CA LEU A 80 -1.98 10.22 -11.50
C LEU A 80 -2.81 10.74 -12.68
N PHE A 81 -2.16 11.45 -13.61
CA PHE A 81 -2.81 11.96 -14.82
C PHE A 81 -3.28 10.83 -15.74
N TYR A 82 -2.46 9.80 -15.95
CA TYR A 82 -2.86 8.62 -16.74
C TYR A 82 -4.04 7.87 -16.11
N LEU A 83 -4.01 7.65 -14.79
CA LEU A 83 -5.11 7.02 -14.07
C LEU A 83 -6.41 7.83 -14.22
N TYR A 84 -6.32 9.15 -14.07
CA TYR A 84 -7.47 10.04 -14.19
C TYR A 84 -8.02 10.04 -15.62
N LEU A 85 -7.16 10.24 -16.62
CA LEU A 85 -7.56 10.27 -18.02
C LEU A 85 -8.20 8.95 -18.46
N CYS A 86 -7.63 7.82 -18.04
CA CYS A 86 -8.21 6.49 -18.28
C CYS A 86 -9.59 6.35 -17.65
N SER A 87 -9.75 6.74 -16.38
CA SER A 87 -11.03 6.69 -15.69
C SER A 87 -12.11 7.56 -16.35
N CYS A 88 -11.75 8.77 -16.78
CA CYS A 88 -12.63 9.68 -17.51
C CYS A 88 -13.04 9.12 -18.87
N ALA A 89 -12.10 8.55 -19.63
CA ALA A 89 -12.37 7.96 -20.93
C ALA A 89 -13.33 6.76 -20.80
N CYS A 90 -13.12 5.88 -19.82
CA CYS A 90 -14.00 4.75 -19.55
C CYS A 90 -15.40 5.20 -19.12
N PHE A 91 -15.51 6.20 -18.24
CA PHE A 91 -16.80 6.74 -17.81
C PHE A 91 -17.56 7.42 -18.96
N ALA A 92 -16.87 8.22 -19.78
CA ALA A 92 -17.45 8.85 -20.95
C ALA A 92 -17.93 7.81 -21.98
N ALA A 93 -17.10 6.79 -22.28
CA ALA A 93 -17.48 5.71 -23.17
C ALA A 93 -18.73 4.96 -22.65
N ALA A 94 -18.75 4.59 -21.36
CA ALA A 94 -19.88 3.93 -20.74
C ALA A 94 -21.17 4.75 -20.81
N SER A 95 -21.09 6.07 -20.63
CA SER A 95 -22.26 6.95 -20.71
C SER A 95 -22.91 6.97 -22.09
N VAL A 96 -22.11 6.92 -23.16
CA VAL A 96 -22.61 6.85 -24.54
C VAL A 96 -23.20 5.47 -24.82
N LEU A 97 -22.52 4.43 -24.33
CA LEU A 97 -22.93 3.04 -24.52
C LEU A 97 -24.16 2.65 -23.69
N SER A 98 -24.46 3.40 -22.63
CA SER A 98 -25.64 3.18 -21.76
C SER A 98 -26.97 3.24 -22.51
N ARG A 99 -27.02 3.86 -23.69
CA ARG A 99 -28.20 3.89 -24.58
C ARG A 99 -28.49 2.55 -25.25
N TYR A 100 -27.51 1.65 -25.31
CA TYR A 100 -27.58 0.37 -26.01
C TYR A 100 -27.14 -0.77 -25.07
N PRO A 101 -28.07 -1.50 -24.44
CA PRO A 101 -27.74 -2.46 -23.38
C PRO A 101 -26.77 -3.56 -23.84
N LEU A 102 -26.98 -4.12 -25.04
CA LEU A 102 -26.06 -5.12 -25.62
C LEU A 102 -24.65 -4.57 -25.88
N ALA A 103 -24.55 -3.32 -26.35
CA ALA A 103 -23.26 -2.70 -26.58
C ALA A 103 -22.56 -2.39 -25.25
N GLY A 104 -23.32 -2.00 -24.22
CA GLY A 104 -22.86 -1.80 -22.85
C GLY A 104 -22.12 -3.01 -22.29
N ASP A 105 -22.75 -4.18 -22.34
CA ASP A 105 -22.17 -5.43 -21.86
C ASP A 105 -20.91 -5.84 -22.65
N ALA A 106 -20.96 -5.73 -23.98
CA ALA A 106 -19.81 -6.00 -24.83
C ALA A 106 -18.64 -5.03 -24.54
N GLY A 107 -18.93 -3.74 -24.35
CA GLY A 107 -17.96 -2.72 -23.99
C GLY A 107 -17.32 -2.98 -22.63
N PHE A 108 -18.12 -3.38 -21.63
CA PHE A 108 -17.60 -3.76 -20.32
C PHE A 108 -16.63 -4.94 -20.43
N LEU A 109 -17.00 -5.97 -21.19
CA LEU A 109 -16.16 -7.15 -21.41
C LEU A 109 -14.84 -6.77 -22.11
N VAL A 110 -14.89 -5.89 -23.12
CA VAL A 110 -13.70 -5.37 -23.81
C VAL A 110 -12.79 -4.60 -22.85
N VAL A 111 -13.35 -3.71 -22.02
CA VAL A 111 -12.56 -2.98 -21.01
C VAL A 111 -11.92 -3.93 -20.01
N MET A 112 -12.65 -4.96 -19.56
CA MET A 112 -12.11 -5.97 -18.65
C MET A 112 -10.98 -6.78 -19.30
N PHE A 113 -11.16 -7.18 -20.57
CA PHE A 113 -10.16 -7.91 -21.34
C PHE A 113 -8.89 -7.09 -21.55
N VAL A 114 -9.03 -5.83 -21.99
CA VAL A 114 -7.90 -4.90 -22.13
C VAL A 114 -7.22 -4.68 -20.78
N GLY A 115 -7.99 -4.51 -19.70
CA GLY A 115 -7.45 -4.39 -18.34
C GLY A 115 -6.60 -5.60 -17.93
N MET A 116 -7.08 -6.82 -18.21
CA MET A 116 -6.34 -8.07 -17.95
C MET A 116 -5.07 -8.20 -18.80
N LEU A 117 -5.07 -7.73 -20.05
CA LEU A 117 -3.85 -7.71 -20.87
C LEU A 117 -2.84 -6.69 -20.36
N CYS A 118 -3.32 -5.50 -19.98
CA CYS A 118 -2.46 -4.42 -19.52
C CYS A 118 -1.90 -4.65 -18.11
N GLN A 119 -2.57 -5.43 -17.24
CA GLN A 119 -2.12 -5.62 -15.85
C GLN A 119 -0.70 -6.19 -15.74
N ALA A 120 -0.25 -6.92 -16.76
CA ALA A 120 1.11 -7.48 -16.83
C ALA A 120 2.20 -6.40 -16.98
N CYS A 121 1.84 -5.19 -17.42
CA CYS A 121 2.77 -4.08 -17.63
C CYS A 121 3.15 -3.34 -16.33
N GLY A 122 2.73 -3.84 -15.17
CA GLY A 122 3.12 -3.33 -13.86
C GLY A 122 2.02 -2.60 -13.09
N PRO A 123 2.36 -2.03 -11.92
CA PRO A 123 1.38 -1.54 -10.95
C PRO A 123 0.54 -0.35 -11.46
N ARG A 124 1.08 0.46 -12.38
CA ARG A 124 0.34 1.58 -12.98
C ARG A 124 -0.81 1.08 -13.85
N ALA A 125 -0.54 0.06 -14.66
CA ALA A 125 -1.53 -0.50 -15.57
C ALA A 125 -2.63 -1.24 -14.81
N LEU A 126 -2.28 -1.94 -13.72
CA LEU A 126 -3.24 -2.53 -12.79
C LEU A 126 -4.20 -1.47 -12.20
N GLY A 127 -3.66 -0.31 -11.79
CA GLY A 127 -4.47 0.81 -11.30
C GLY A 127 -5.41 1.38 -12.35
N CYS A 128 -4.93 1.57 -13.59
CA CYS A 128 -5.76 2.00 -14.71
C CYS A 128 -6.86 0.97 -15.03
N ALA A 129 -6.55 -0.32 -15.01
CA ALA A 129 -7.53 -1.39 -15.26
C ALA A 129 -8.64 -1.39 -14.19
N MET A 130 -8.27 -1.35 -12.91
CA MET A 130 -9.24 -1.30 -11.81
C MET A 130 -10.13 -0.06 -11.90
N LEU A 131 -9.54 1.13 -12.06
CA LEU A 131 -10.30 2.37 -12.22
C LEU A 131 -11.18 2.36 -13.47
N GLY A 132 -10.65 1.87 -14.59
CA GLY A 132 -11.39 1.77 -15.85
C GLY A 132 -12.64 0.92 -15.71
N VAL A 133 -12.51 -0.29 -15.15
CA VAL A 133 -13.65 -1.20 -14.91
C VAL A 133 -14.67 -0.57 -13.97
N VAL A 134 -14.24 -0.01 -12.83
CA VAL A 134 -15.14 0.59 -11.84
C VAL A 134 -15.85 1.82 -12.41
N CYS A 135 -15.14 2.71 -13.10
CA CYS A 135 -15.74 3.89 -13.73
C CYS A 135 -16.65 3.52 -14.90
N PHE A 136 -16.31 2.49 -15.68
CA PHE A 136 -17.18 2.01 -16.75
C PHE A 136 -18.49 1.46 -16.18
N TYR A 137 -18.40 0.62 -15.14
CA TYR A 137 -19.58 0.11 -14.44
C TYR A 137 -20.43 1.24 -13.85
N LEU A 138 -19.80 2.24 -13.23
CA LEU A 138 -20.52 3.40 -12.69
C LEU A 138 -21.26 4.17 -13.80
N GLY A 139 -20.64 4.37 -14.96
CA GLY A 139 -21.25 5.05 -16.10
C GLY A 139 -22.45 4.30 -16.68
N LEU A 140 -22.36 2.97 -16.75
CA LEU A 140 -23.48 2.10 -17.11
C LEU A 140 -24.59 2.18 -16.06
N TYR A 141 -24.27 2.18 -14.78
CA TYR A 141 -25.28 2.16 -13.71
C TYR A 141 -26.04 3.50 -13.60
N LEU A 142 -25.34 4.63 -13.64
CA LEU A 142 -25.93 5.96 -13.45
C LEU A 142 -26.76 6.45 -14.64
N HIS A 143 -26.55 5.91 -15.85
CA HIS A 143 -27.14 6.39 -17.10
C HIS A 143 -27.19 7.93 -17.20
N PRO A 144 -26.05 8.63 -17.02
CA PRO A 144 -26.07 10.09 -16.88
C PRO A 144 -26.49 10.77 -18.19
N SER A 145 -27.31 11.82 -18.08
CA SER A 145 -27.56 12.73 -19.20
C SER A 145 -26.27 13.40 -19.66
N MET A 146 -26.20 13.88 -20.91
CA MET A 146 -25.00 14.57 -21.44
C MET A 146 -24.56 15.76 -20.56
N GLN A 147 -25.52 16.50 -19.99
CA GLN A 147 -25.23 17.61 -19.08
C GLN A 147 -24.65 17.11 -17.75
N HIS A 148 -25.23 16.05 -17.17
CA HIS A 148 -24.73 15.45 -15.93
C HIS A 148 -23.38 14.77 -16.12
N LEU A 149 -23.10 14.25 -17.32
CA LEU A 149 -21.79 13.70 -17.69
C LEU A 149 -20.69 14.76 -17.60
N VAL A 150 -20.88 15.91 -18.27
CA VAL A 150 -19.88 16.98 -18.27
C VAL A 150 -19.72 17.55 -16.86
N MET A 151 -20.80 17.75 -16.13
CA MET A 151 -20.76 18.19 -14.72
C MET A 151 -20.02 17.20 -13.82
N SER A 152 -20.28 15.90 -13.95
CA SER A 152 -19.59 14.88 -13.14
C SER A 152 -18.11 14.74 -13.51
N LEU A 153 -17.74 14.91 -14.77
CA LEU A 153 -16.34 14.96 -15.22
C LEU A 153 -15.60 16.21 -14.70
N LEU A 154 -16.28 17.36 -14.65
CA LEU A 154 -15.71 18.57 -14.06
C LEU A 154 -15.55 18.42 -12.55
N LEU A 155 -16.56 17.88 -11.87
CA LEU A 155 -16.53 17.67 -10.43
C LEU A 155 -15.52 16.58 -10.04
N SER A 156 -15.32 15.55 -10.86
CA SER A 156 -14.35 14.49 -10.60
C SER A 156 -12.91 14.99 -10.62
N ALA A 157 -12.62 16.13 -11.26
CA ALA A 157 -11.30 16.78 -11.21
C ALA A 157 -10.90 17.22 -9.79
N LEU A 158 -11.87 17.41 -8.88
CA LEU A 158 -11.57 17.63 -7.46
C LEU A 158 -10.86 16.42 -6.83
N GLY A 159 -11.13 15.20 -7.31
CA GLY A 159 -10.48 13.97 -6.84
C GLY A 159 -8.96 14.02 -6.93
N PRO A 160 -8.35 14.12 -8.14
CA PRO A 160 -6.90 14.23 -8.27
C PRO A 160 -6.34 15.44 -7.53
N VAL A 161 -7.03 16.59 -7.51
CA VAL A 161 -6.59 17.77 -6.75
C VAL A 161 -6.47 17.45 -5.26
N MET A 162 -7.49 16.88 -4.64
CA MET A 162 -7.47 16.50 -3.22
C MET A 162 -6.47 15.38 -2.94
N VAL A 163 -6.32 14.40 -3.84
CA VAL A 163 -5.27 13.37 -3.73
C VAL A 163 -3.88 14.00 -3.75
N THR A 164 -3.64 15.00 -4.60
CA THR A 164 -2.36 15.73 -4.60
C THR A 164 -2.15 16.53 -3.33
N LEU A 165 -3.20 17.19 -2.83
CA LEU A 165 -3.16 18.00 -1.63
C LEU A 165 -2.89 17.14 -0.39
N VAL A 166 -3.59 16.02 -0.23
CA VAL A 166 -3.36 15.09 0.89
C VAL A 166 -2.01 14.40 0.77
N GLY A 167 -1.63 13.92 -0.42
CA GLY A 167 -0.37 13.25 -0.64
C GLY A 167 0.87 14.15 -0.47
N ARG A 168 0.71 15.47 -0.60
CA ARG A 168 1.84 16.44 -0.54
C ARG A 168 1.84 17.34 0.69
N VAL A 169 0.68 17.81 1.13
CA VAL A 169 0.55 18.82 2.18
C VAL A 169 0.20 18.16 3.51
N LEU A 170 -0.78 17.27 3.51
CA LEU A 170 -1.34 16.71 4.75
C LEU A 170 -0.51 15.52 5.27
N VAL A 171 -0.18 14.58 4.38
CA VAL A 171 0.63 13.39 4.71
C VAL A 171 1.79 13.24 3.70
N PRO A 172 2.75 14.18 3.66
CA PRO A 172 3.92 14.07 2.82
C PRO A 172 4.73 12.84 3.19
N THR A 173 4.97 11.96 2.23
CA THR A 173 5.94 10.86 2.36
C THR A 173 7.34 11.47 2.44
N ARG A 174 7.82 11.70 3.66
CA ARG A 174 9.22 12.08 3.92
C ARG A 174 10.05 10.82 3.79
N VAL A 175 10.61 10.59 2.61
CA VAL A 175 11.33 9.36 2.30
C VAL A 175 12.52 9.15 3.26
N THR A 176 13.11 10.23 3.77
CA THR A 176 14.15 10.21 4.83
C THR A 176 13.65 9.79 6.21
N ALA A 177 12.37 10.01 6.52
CA ALA A 177 11.76 9.53 7.77
C ALA A 177 11.45 8.04 7.67
N SER A 178 10.93 7.58 6.53
CA SER A 178 10.68 6.16 6.26
C SER A 178 11.97 5.33 6.30
N PHE A 179 13.07 5.85 5.73
CA PHE A 179 14.38 5.21 5.81
C PHE A 179 14.89 5.12 7.27
N ARG A 180 14.80 6.19 8.05
CA ARG A 180 15.16 6.18 9.48
C ARG A 180 14.34 5.19 10.29
N LEU A 181 13.04 5.12 10.01
CA LEU A 181 12.14 4.13 10.63
C LEU A 181 12.53 2.70 10.23
N ALA A 182 12.83 2.44 8.96
CA ALA A 182 13.27 1.13 8.50
C ALA A 182 14.58 0.69 9.17
N VAL A 183 15.59 1.57 9.25
CA VAL A 183 16.82 1.31 10.04
C VAL A 183 16.48 1.04 11.51
N HIS A 184 15.63 1.85 12.14
CA HIS A 184 15.19 1.62 13.51
C HIS A 184 14.52 0.26 13.70
N THR A 185 13.69 -0.20 12.76
CA THR A 185 13.02 -1.50 12.85
C THR A 185 13.99 -2.67 12.78
N VAL A 186 15.01 -2.58 11.92
CA VAL A 186 16.11 -3.55 11.85
C VAL A 186 16.86 -3.58 13.18
N THR A 187 17.20 -2.41 13.75
CA THR A 187 17.90 -2.36 15.05
C THR A 187 17.07 -2.95 16.20
N LEU A 188 15.77 -2.68 16.25
CA LEU A 188 14.86 -3.23 17.27
C LEU A 188 14.70 -4.75 17.13
N ARG A 189 14.60 -5.26 15.90
CA ARG A 189 14.48 -6.71 15.64
C ARG A 189 15.78 -7.45 15.93
N ALA A 190 16.93 -6.85 15.61
CA ALA A 190 18.24 -7.38 15.98
C ALA A 190 18.40 -7.46 17.50
N ALA A 191 18.00 -6.41 18.23
CA ALA A 191 18.01 -6.41 19.69
C ALA A 191 17.08 -7.49 20.29
N ARG A 192 15.89 -7.70 19.71
CA ARG A 192 14.99 -8.79 20.13
C ARG A 192 15.58 -10.17 19.88
N LEU A 193 16.30 -10.37 18.78
CA LEU A 193 16.97 -11.63 18.48
C LEU A 193 18.10 -11.92 19.49
N LEU A 194 18.85 -10.90 19.92
CA LEU A 194 19.88 -11.02 20.96
C LEU A 194 19.28 -11.45 22.31
N HIS A 195 18.07 -11.01 22.63
CA HIS A 195 17.38 -11.38 23.88
C HIS A 195 16.67 -12.74 23.81
N ALA A 196 16.12 -13.10 22.65
CA ALA A 196 15.39 -14.33 22.43
C ALA A 196 15.82 -14.95 21.09
N PRO A 197 16.92 -15.72 21.08
CA PRO A 197 17.39 -16.35 19.86
C PRO A 197 16.37 -17.40 19.39
N GLY A 198 15.91 -17.28 18.14
CA GLY A 198 14.92 -18.20 17.58
C GLY A 198 14.63 -17.95 16.10
N ALA A 199 14.26 -19.01 15.39
CA ALA A 199 14.03 -18.98 13.93
C ALA A 199 12.96 -17.96 13.50
N ALA A 200 11.90 -17.78 14.31
CA ALA A 200 10.86 -16.78 14.03
C ALA A 200 11.39 -15.34 14.11
N ASN A 201 12.24 -15.05 15.10
CA ASN A 201 12.86 -13.73 15.26
C ASN A 201 13.88 -13.47 14.16
N LEU A 202 14.64 -14.49 13.75
CA LEU A 202 15.59 -14.42 12.62
C LEU A 202 14.85 -14.16 11.30
N SER A 203 13.76 -14.87 11.03
CA SER A 203 12.91 -14.63 9.84
C SER A 203 12.36 -13.21 9.82
N SER A 204 11.91 -12.69 10.97
CA SER A 204 11.41 -11.32 11.07
C SER A 204 12.51 -10.27 10.85
N LEU A 205 13.75 -10.54 11.27
CA LEU A 205 14.88 -9.66 11.02
C LEU A 205 15.19 -9.60 9.52
N ASN A 206 15.25 -10.77 8.88
CA ASN A 206 15.50 -10.90 7.44
C ASN A 206 14.44 -10.17 6.60
N GLU A 207 13.16 -10.31 6.94
CA GLU A 207 12.09 -9.54 6.27
C GLU A 207 12.26 -8.02 6.42
N ALA A 208 12.70 -7.54 7.58
CA ALA A 208 12.92 -6.11 7.79
C ALA A 208 14.12 -5.61 6.98
N ALA A 209 15.19 -6.38 6.92
CA ALA A 209 16.38 -6.07 6.15
C ALA A 209 16.10 -6.05 4.63
N LEU A 210 15.37 -7.03 4.10
CA LEU A 210 14.89 -7.04 2.71
C LEU A 210 14.04 -5.81 2.39
N SER A 211 13.14 -5.41 3.30
CA SER A 211 12.33 -4.20 3.11
C SER A 211 13.15 -2.91 3.12
N LEU A 212 14.27 -2.89 3.84
CA LEU A 212 15.21 -1.77 3.90
C LEU A 212 16.07 -1.70 2.63
N GLU A 213 16.52 -2.84 2.09
CA GLU A 213 17.24 -2.92 0.81
C GLU A 213 16.38 -2.45 -0.37
N GLU A 214 15.12 -2.87 -0.45
CA GLU A 214 14.17 -2.41 -1.47
C GLU A 214 14.00 -0.88 -1.43
N GLN A 215 13.91 -0.31 -0.22
CA GLN A 215 13.87 1.15 -0.05
C GLN A 215 15.18 1.83 -0.45
N LEU A 216 16.32 1.20 -0.17
CA LEU A 216 17.65 1.69 -0.55
C LEU A 216 17.79 1.75 -2.08
N ALA A 217 17.35 0.70 -2.78
CA ALA A 217 17.36 0.62 -4.23
C ALA A 217 16.46 1.68 -4.87
N LEU A 218 15.28 1.94 -4.28
CA LEU A 218 14.35 2.98 -4.73
C LEU A 218 14.89 4.40 -4.54
N LEU A 219 15.65 4.63 -3.46
CA LEU A 219 16.17 5.95 -3.09
C LEU A 219 17.50 6.29 -3.75
N ASN A 220 18.31 5.27 -4.06
CA ASN A 220 19.70 5.34 -4.50
C ASN A 220 20.50 6.48 -3.81
N PRO A 221 20.58 6.50 -2.46
CA PRO A 221 21.37 7.50 -1.76
C PRO A 221 22.87 7.31 -2.05
N PRO A 222 23.69 8.38 -1.96
CA PRO A 222 25.14 8.27 -2.20
C PRO A 222 25.84 7.24 -1.28
N ASP A 223 25.26 6.98 -0.10
CA ASP A 223 25.80 6.03 0.89
C ASP A 223 25.14 4.63 0.81
N ALA A 224 24.44 4.31 -0.29
CA ALA A 224 23.69 3.05 -0.42
C ALA A 224 24.57 1.81 -0.28
N GLU A 225 25.77 1.83 -0.84
CA GLU A 225 26.71 0.69 -0.76
C GLU A 225 27.11 0.41 0.70
N THR A 226 27.48 1.46 1.44
CA THR A 226 27.90 1.37 2.84
C THR A 226 26.78 0.87 3.75
N VAL A 227 25.54 1.29 3.50
CA VAL A 227 24.39 0.81 4.27
C VAL A 227 24.08 -0.64 3.94
N ARG A 228 24.20 -1.07 2.68
CA ARG A 228 23.98 -2.46 2.27
C ARG A 228 25.00 -3.41 2.90
N GLU A 229 26.28 -3.00 2.92
CA GLU A 229 27.35 -3.73 3.60
C GLU A 229 27.05 -3.94 5.09
N ARG A 230 26.65 -2.86 5.80
CA ARG A 230 26.26 -2.91 7.22
C ARG A 230 25.06 -3.83 7.49
N ILE A 231 24.09 -3.89 6.58
CA ILE A 231 22.91 -4.77 6.72
C ILE A 231 23.34 -6.23 6.63
N VAL A 232 24.18 -6.57 5.65
CA VAL A 232 24.72 -7.93 5.47
C VAL A 232 25.55 -8.35 6.69
N GLU A 233 26.38 -7.46 7.24
CA GLU A 233 27.13 -7.73 8.48
C GLU A 233 26.19 -8.11 9.65
N VAL A 234 25.09 -7.37 9.82
CA VAL A 234 24.11 -7.61 10.88
C VAL A 234 23.36 -8.94 10.67
N GLU A 235 22.96 -9.26 9.44
CA GLU A 235 22.29 -10.54 9.12
C GLU A 235 23.19 -11.75 9.38
N VAL A 236 24.46 -11.67 8.96
CA VAL A 236 25.44 -12.73 9.18
C VAL A 236 25.69 -12.93 10.67
N ALA A 237 25.90 -11.84 11.42
CA ALA A 237 26.10 -11.91 12.88
C ALA A 237 24.86 -12.45 13.61
N ALA A 238 23.66 -12.03 13.21
CA ALA A 238 22.39 -12.50 13.73
C ALA A 238 22.17 -14.01 13.48
N GLY A 239 22.48 -14.47 12.26
CA GLY A 239 22.44 -15.89 11.90
C GLY A 239 23.38 -16.70 12.77
N GLN A 240 24.65 -16.31 12.86
CA GLN A 240 25.65 -16.98 13.70
C GLN A 240 25.21 -17.06 15.17
N HIS A 241 24.64 -15.98 15.72
CA HIS A 241 24.15 -15.95 17.09
C HIS A 241 22.96 -16.90 17.32
N ALA A 242 21.98 -16.91 16.41
CA ALA A 242 20.84 -17.81 16.49
C ALA A 242 21.24 -19.29 16.34
N PHE A 243 22.19 -19.60 15.45
CA PHE A 243 22.74 -20.95 15.29
C PHE A 243 23.50 -21.40 16.54
N ALA A 244 24.36 -20.55 17.12
CA ALA A 244 25.10 -20.87 18.34
C ALA A 244 24.16 -21.13 19.54
N ALA A 245 23.10 -20.33 19.69
CA ALA A 245 22.11 -20.52 20.73
C ALA A 245 21.26 -21.80 20.54
N GLY A 246 20.92 -22.15 19.28
CA GLY A 246 20.24 -23.41 18.95
C GLY A 246 21.11 -24.65 19.20
N ALA A 247 22.42 -24.57 18.91
CA ALA A 247 23.37 -25.64 19.17
C ALA A 247 23.58 -25.88 20.69
N GLY A 248 23.54 -24.83 21.51
CA GLY A 248 23.60 -24.93 22.97
C GLY A 248 22.40 -25.65 23.60
N PHE A 249 21.22 -25.61 22.96
CA PHE A 249 20.04 -26.34 23.43
C PHE A 249 20.09 -27.84 23.07
N GLY A 250 20.78 -28.20 21.98
CA GLY A 250 20.95 -29.59 21.54
C GLY A 250 21.93 -30.42 22.39
N TRP A 251 22.97 -29.78 22.95
CA TRP A 251 23.99 -30.51 23.73
C TRP A 251 23.48 -30.97 25.10
N HIS A 252 22.64 -30.18 25.77
CA HIS A 252 22.11 -30.54 27.10
C HIS A 252 20.95 -31.54 27.10
N ALA A 253 20.34 -31.83 25.95
CA ALA A 253 19.34 -32.89 25.81
C ALA A 253 19.98 -34.27 25.51
N GLY A 254 21.19 -34.30 24.94
CA GLY A 254 21.90 -35.54 24.59
C GLY A 254 22.58 -36.24 25.77
N GLU A 255 23.02 -35.49 26.79
CA GLU A 255 23.79 -36.07 27.92
C GLU A 255 22.92 -36.67 29.05
N ARG A 256 21.59 -36.44 29.05
CA ARG A 256 20.67 -37.03 30.04
C ARG A 256 19.94 -38.29 29.57
N GLY A 257 20.27 -38.83 28.39
CA GLY A 257 19.72 -40.09 27.87
C GLY A 257 20.59 -41.33 28.09
N GLY A 258 21.81 -41.18 28.60
CA GLY A 258 22.83 -42.24 28.59
C GLY A 258 22.95 -43.13 29.84
N ILE A 259 22.10 -42.96 30.88
CA ILE A 259 22.26 -43.69 32.16
C ILE A 259 21.18 -44.77 32.40
N ALA A 260 20.12 -44.84 31.59
CA ALA A 260 19.00 -45.77 31.82
C ALA A 260 19.02 -47.05 30.95
N ALA A 261 20.20 -47.62 30.66
CA ALA A 261 20.33 -48.85 29.87
C ALA A 261 21.30 -49.89 30.48
N ARG A 262 21.44 -49.91 31.80
CA ARG A 262 22.00 -51.03 32.56
C ARG A 262 20.97 -51.37 33.63
N ASP A 263 20.12 -52.36 33.38
CA ASP A 263 19.42 -53.21 34.38
C ASP A 263 18.26 -54.00 33.73
N TRP A 264 18.56 -54.76 32.67
CA TRP A 264 17.67 -55.81 32.14
C TRP A 264 18.47 -57.05 31.74
N ALA A 265 19.20 -57.61 32.70
CA ALA A 265 19.77 -58.96 32.60
C ALA A 265 19.87 -59.60 34.00
N ALA A 266 18.73 -60.10 34.49
CA ALA A 266 18.63 -61.20 35.45
C ALA A 266 17.21 -61.78 35.38
#